data_AF-A0A2V8RS04-F1
#
_entry.id   AF-A0A2V8RS04-F1
#
_cell.length_a   1.000
_cell.length_b   1.000
_cell.length_c   1.000
_cell.angle_alpha   90.00
_cell.angle_beta   90.00
_cell.angle_gamma   90.00
#
_symmetry.space_group_name_H-M   'P 1'
#
loop_
_entity.id
_entity.type
_entity.pdbx_description
1 polymer ?
#
loop_
_entity_poly.entity_id
_entity_poly.type
_entity_poly.pdbx_seq_one_letter_code
_entity_poly.pdbx_strand_id
1 'polypeptide(L)'
;MVRSYQRAILRGTWLYEYPVRKSVYIIEQNYDYWAEMAKSDDIEYDEPTAINRDGLGYYISFDPNLPLNKDASEPIPVDGGFKSIQEAKIFAEEKLNRSVEWET
;
A
#
# COMPACT_ATOMS: atom_id res chain seq x y z
N MET A 1 -8.50 16.67 -15.54
CA MET A 1 -7.39 15.78 -15.13
C MET A 1 -7.67 15.35 -13.71
N VAL A 2 -7.89 14.06 -13.47
CA VAL A 2 -7.87 13.54 -12.10
C VAL A 2 -6.42 13.60 -11.65
N ARG A 3 -6.14 14.27 -10.54
CA ARG A 3 -4.78 14.35 -9.99
C ARG A 3 -4.46 13.01 -9.35
N SER A 4 -3.28 12.45 -9.66
CA SER A 4 -2.80 11.25 -8.96
C SER A 4 -2.61 11.56 -7.47
N TYR A 5 -3.00 10.63 -6.60
CA TYR A 5 -2.78 10.74 -5.16
C TYR A 5 -2.41 9.39 -4.56
N GLN A 6 -1.70 9.45 -3.43
CA GLN A 6 -1.49 8.33 -2.52
C GLN A 6 -1.83 8.80 -1.11
N ARG A 7 -2.52 7.96 -0.32
CA ARG A 7 -2.92 8.29 1.05
C ARG A 7 -2.83 7.05 1.92
N ALA A 8 -2.19 7.16 3.08
CA ALA A 8 -2.29 6.14 4.11
C ALA A 8 -3.67 6.21 4.77
N ILE A 9 -4.49 5.19 4.55
CA ILE A 9 -5.88 5.12 5.02
C ILE A 9 -6.08 4.19 6.22
N LEU A 10 -5.12 3.30 6.46
CA LEU A 10 -5.17 2.37 7.58
C LEU A 10 -3.77 2.12 8.12
N ARG A 11 -3.65 2.01 9.43
CA ARG A 11 -2.42 1.61 10.11
C ARG A 11 -2.64 0.30 10.84
N GLY A 12 -1.63 -0.56 10.76
CA GLY A 12 -1.49 -1.77 11.54
C GLY A 12 -0.18 -1.77 12.31
N THR A 13 -0.14 -2.53 13.40
CA THR A 13 1.06 -2.73 14.21
C THR A 13 1.34 -4.22 14.34
N TRP A 14 2.61 -4.61 14.23
CA TRP A 14 3.03 -6.00 14.36
C TRP A 14 4.25 -6.13 15.28
N LEU A 15 4.40 -7.29 15.90
CA LEU A 15 5.54 -7.62 16.75
C LEU A 15 6.70 -8.10 15.86
N TYR A 16 7.72 -7.26 15.71
CA TYR A 16 8.94 -7.62 14.95
C TYR A 16 9.78 -8.62 15.73
N GLU A 17 10.08 -8.25 16.97
CA GLU A 17 10.82 -9.02 17.95
C GLU A 17 10.34 -8.56 19.32
N TYR A 18 10.36 -9.38 20.36
CA TYR A 18 9.94 -8.90 21.67
C TYR A 18 11.02 -7.98 22.28
N PRO A 19 10.71 -6.73 22.71
CA PRO A 19 9.40 -6.05 22.74
C PRO A 19 9.17 -5.03 21.59
N VAL A 20 9.99 -5.04 20.54
CA VAL A 20 9.93 -4.14 19.37
C VAL A 20 8.68 -4.35 18.52
N ARG A 21 7.86 -3.30 18.44
CA ARG A 21 6.72 -3.20 17.52
C ARG A 21 7.04 -2.30 16.32
N LYS A 22 6.55 -2.67 15.13
CA LYS A 22 6.67 -1.88 13.90
C LYS A 22 5.29 -1.61 13.32
N SER A 23 5.18 -0.54 12.55
CA SER A 23 3.96 -0.17 11.84
C SER A 23 3.97 -0.68 10.40
N VAL A 24 2.78 -0.91 9.88
CA VAL A 24 2.47 -1.20 8.48
C VAL A 24 1.27 -0.37 8.10
N TYR A 25 1.22 0.11 6.86
CA TYR A 25 0.19 1.03 6.38
C TYR A 25 -0.45 0.49 5.11
N ILE A 26 -1.76 0.67 4.99
CA ILE A 26 -2.48 0.49 3.73
C ILE A 26 -2.56 1.84 3.06
N ILE A 27 -2.03 1.88 1.83
CA ILE A 27 -2.01 3.04 0.97
C ILE A 27 -3.11 2.89 -0.08
N GLU A 28 -4.03 3.83 -0.10
CA GLU A 28 -5.00 3.99 -1.18
C GLU A 28 -4.43 4.95 -2.23
N GLN A 29 -4.58 4.60 -3.50
CA GLN A 29 -4.18 5.44 -4.62
C GLN A 29 -5.07 5.22 -5.84
N ASN A 30 -5.15 6.24 -6.70
CA ASN A 30 -6.02 6.24 -7.88
C ASN A 30 -5.30 5.93 -9.21
N TYR A 31 -4.13 5.32 -9.13
CA TYR A 31 -3.33 4.90 -10.27
C TYR A 31 -2.57 3.63 -9.92
N ASP A 32 -2.18 2.85 -10.93
CA ASP A 32 -1.40 1.65 -10.68
C ASP A 32 0.09 2.01 -10.54
N TYR A 33 0.65 1.83 -9.34
CA TYR A 33 2.04 2.17 -9.04
C TYR A 33 3.01 1.45 -9.98
N TRP A 34 2.85 0.14 -10.17
CA TRP A 34 3.79 -0.68 -10.93
C TRP A 34 3.68 -0.42 -12.42
N ALA A 35 2.48 -0.15 -12.93
CA ALA A 35 2.31 0.28 -14.31
C ALA A 35 3.00 1.64 -14.58
N GLU A 36 2.94 2.59 -13.65
CA GLU A 36 3.64 3.87 -13.80
C GLU A 36 5.16 3.73 -13.70
N MET A 37 5.66 2.85 -12.81
CA MET A 37 7.09 2.53 -12.74
C MET A 37 7.59 1.87 -14.04
N ALA A 38 6.85 0.90 -14.57
CA ALA A 38 7.20 0.22 -15.80
C ALA A 38 7.23 1.17 -17.01
N LYS A 39 6.28 2.11 -17.10
CA LYS A 39 6.31 3.19 -18.11
C LYS A 39 7.55 4.07 -17.99
N SER A 40 7.96 4.38 -16.76
CA SER A 40 9.15 5.19 -16.51
C SER A 40 10.43 4.48 -16.94
N ASP A 41 10.46 3.15 -16.82
CA ASP A 41 11.63 2.32 -17.14
C ASP A 41 11.60 1.72 -18.56
N ASP A 42 10.56 2.02 -19.36
CA ASP A 42 10.30 1.45 -20.70
C ASP A 42 10.24 -0.09 -20.70
N ILE A 43 9.62 -0.66 -19.66
CA ILE A 43 9.46 -2.11 -19.46
C ILE A 43 8.01 -2.52 -19.72
N GLU A 44 7.82 -3.69 -20.32
CA GLU A 44 6.49 -4.29 -20.53
C GLU A 44 5.87 -4.72 -19.18
N TYR A 45 4.62 -4.32 -18.94
CA TYR A 45 3.88 -4.61 -17.70
C TYR A 45 2.65 -5.45 -18.02
N ASP A 46 2.74 -6.75 -17.73
CA ASP A 46 1.68 -7.75 -17.97
C ASP A 46 0.89 -8.12 -16.70
N GLU A 47 1.18 -7.48 -15.56
CA GLU A 47 0.47 -7.80 -14.31
C GLU A 47 -0.95 -7.21 -14.26
N PRO A 48 -1.87 -7.86 -13.52
CA PRO A 48 -3.23 -7.36 -13.37
C PRO A 48 -3.27 -5.96 -12.76
N THR A 49 -4.12 -5.08 -13.30
CA THR A 49 -4.31 -3.74 -12.73
C THR A 49 -4.82 -3.84 -11.30
N ALA A 50 -4.11 -3.22 -10.35
CA ALA A 50 -4.52 -3.17 -8.94
C ALA A 50 -5.79 -2.31 -8.73
N ILE A 51 -6.13 -1.49 -9.72
CA ILE A 51 -7.26 -0.57 -9.70
C ILE A 51 -8.59 -1.31 -9.85
N ASN A 52 -9.48 -1.06 -8.90
CA ASN A 52 -10.83 -1.60 -8.85
C ASN A 52 -11.82 -0.74 -9.66
N ARG A 53 -13.12 -1.08 -9.57
CA ARG A 53 -14.19 -0.39 -10.32
C ARG A 53 -14.42 1.07 -9.88
N ASP A 54 -14.00 1.43 -8.67
CA ASP A 54 -14.11 2.79 -8.14
C ASP A 54 -12.91 3.66 -8.54
N GLY A 55 -11.96 3.10 -9.29
CA GLY A 55 -10.74 3.79 -9.68
C GLY A 55 -9.68 3.81 -8.58
N LEU A 56 -9.75 2.90 -7.61
CA LEU A 56 -8.83 2.81 -6.47
C LEU A 56 -8.04 1.51 -6.44
N GLY A 57 -6.77 1.59 -6.06
CA GLY A 57 -5.88 0.48 -5.76
C GLY A 57 -5.35 0.60 -4.34
N TYR A 58 -5.16 -0.55 -3.70
CA TYR A 58 -4.67 -0.65 -2.33
C TYR A 58 -3.30 -1.31 -2.33
N TYR A 59 -2.38 -0.73 -1.58
CA TYR A 59 -0.99 -1.16 -1.51
C TYR A 59 -0.52 -1.15 -0.06
N ILE A 60 0.64 -1.75 0.21
CA ILE A 60 1.24 -1.79 1.54
C ILE A 60 2.50 -0.94 1.61
N SER A 61 2.68 -0.21 2.69
CA SER A 61 3.98 0.41 3.00
C SER A 61 4.41 0.08 4.42
N PHE A 62 5.71 -0.14 4.59
CA PHE A 62 6.35 -0.42 5.88
C PHE A 62 7.15 0.77 6.40
N ASP A 63 7.00 1.95 5.79
CA ASP A 63 7.63 3.18 6.28
C ASP A 63 6.97 3.60 7.60
N PRO A 64 7.71 3.60 8.73
CA PRO A 64 7.16 3.92 10.04
C PRO A 64 6.75 5.39 10.20
N ASN A 65 7.14 6.29 9.29
CA ASN A 65 6.94 7.74 9.41
C ASN A 65 5.76 8.27 8.57
N LEU A 66 4.92 7.38 8.02
CA LEU A 66 3.85 7.80 7.13
C LEU A 66 2.75 8.60 7.84
N PRO A 67 2.37 9.78 7.32
CA PRO A 67 1.23 10.53 7.83
C PRO A 67 -0.08 9.86 7.41
N LEU A 68 -0.93 9.53 8.38
CA LEU A 68 -2.28 9.01 8.13
C LEU A 68 -3.23 10.10 7.63
N ASN A 69 -4.17 9.71 6.77
CA ASN A 69 -5.27 10.53 6.28
C ASN A 69 -4.86 11.83 5.58
N LYS A 70 -3.63 11.88 5.05
CA LYS A 70 -3.13 13.00 4.27
C LYS A 70 -2.63 12.50 2.94
N ASP A 71 -2.96 13.22 1.88
CA ASP A 71 -2.39 12.98 0.57
C ASP A 71 -0.88 13.21 0.65
N ALA A 72 -0.12 12.22 0.17
CA ALA A 72 1.32 12.28 0.14
C ALA A 72 1.76 13.41 -0.80
N SER A 73 2.66 14.27 -0.31
CA SER A 73 3.30 15.29 -1.14
C SER A 73 4.36 14.69 -2.07
N GLU A 74 4.89 13.52 -1.72
CA GLU A 74 5.91 12.78 -2.45
C GLU A 74 5.45 11.32 -2.62
N PRO A 75 5.91 10.60 -3.65
CA PRO A 75 5.54 9.21 -3.84
C PRO A 75 5.95 8.34 -2.65
N ILE A 76 5.00 7.59 -2.11
CA ILE A 76 5.23 6.61 -1.06
C ILE A 76 5.71 5.32 -1.72
N PRO A 77 6.87 4.77 -1.31
CA PRO A 77 7.27 3.42 -1.70
C PRO A 77 6.25 2.41 -1.17
N VAL A 78 5.72 1.62 -2.08
CA VAL A 78 4.67 0.65 -1.81
C VAL A 78 5.03 -0.75 -2.31
N ASP A 79 4.32 -1.73 -1.78
CA ASP A 79 4.46 -3.14 -2.09
C ASP A 79 3.09 -3.77 -2.37
N GLY A 80 3.09 -4.80 -3.22
CA GLY A 80 1.90 -5.47 -3.71
C GLY A 80 1.03 -4.60 -4.61
N GLY A 81 -0.24 -4.95 -4.75
CA GLY A 81 -1.22 -4.23 -5.57
C GLY A 81 -2.55 -4.96 -5.56
N PHE A 82 -3.55 -4.38 -4.89
CA PHE A 82 -4.77 -5.09 -4.51
C PHE A 82 -6.03 -4.29 -4.83
N LYS A 83 -7.12 -4.99 -5.16
CA LYS A 83 -8.41 -4.38 -5.49
C LYS A 83 -9.26 -4.10 -4.25
N SER A 84 -8.87 -4.64 -3.11
CA SER A 84 -9.54 -4.44 -1.82
C SER A 84 -8.55 -4.29 -0.66
N ILE A 85 -9.00 -3.57 0.38
CA ILE A 85 -8.29 -3.46 1.67
C ILE A 85 -8.06 -4.84 2.29
N GLN A 86 -9.01 -5.77 2.15
CA GLN A 86 -8.89 -7.10 2.76
C GLN A 86 -7.77 -7.93 2.14
N GLU A 87 -7.62 -7.89 0.81
CA GLU A 87 -6.49 -8.53 0.12
C GLU A 87 -5.15 -7.92 0.57
N ALA A 88 -5.09 -6.59 0.70
CA ALA A 88 -3.90 -5.91 1.19
C ALA A 88 -3.54 -6.33 2.63
N LYS A 89 -4.53 -6.47 3.52
CA LYS A 89 -4.32 -6.98 4.89
C LYS A 89 -3.75 -8.40 4.89
N ILE A 90 -4.34 -9.30 4.10
CA ILE A 90 -3.89 -10.70 3.99
C ILE A 90 -2.44 -10.74 3.51
N PHE A 91 -2.12 -10.00 2.44
CA PHE A 91 -0.76 -9.92 1.93
C PHE A 91 0.23 -9.40 2.97
N ALA A 92 -0.14 -8.36 3.75
CA ALA A 92 0.73 -7.83 4.79
C ALA A 92 1.05 -8.90 5.85
N GLU A 93 0.05 -9.65 6.32
CA GLU A 93 0.23 -10.71 7.32
C GLU A 93 1.05 -11.89 6.77
N GLU A 94 0.79 -12.30 5.53
CA GLU A 94 1.56 -13.35 4.84
C GLU A 94 3.02 -12.95 4.66
N LYS A 95 3.27 -11.72 4.20
CA LYS A 95 4.63 -11.20 3.99
C LYS A 95 5.41 -11.09 5.29
N LEU A 96 4.75 -10.70 6.38
CA LEU A 96 5.36 -10.61 7.70
C LEU A 96 5.48 -11.98 8.39
N ASN A 97 4.73 -12.98 7.94
CA ASN A 97 4.51 -14.26 8.63
C ASN A 97 4.08 -14.05 10.09
N ARG A 98 3.25 -13.04 10.33
CA ARG A 98 2.79 -12.58 11.65
C ARG A 98 1.41 -11.92 11.50
N SER A 99 0.61 -11.99 12.55
CA SER A 99 -0.63 -11.22 12.64
C SER A 99 -0.34 -9.72 12.79
N VAL A 100 -1.20 -8.90 12.20
CA VAL A 100 -1.14 -7.44 12.32
C VAL A 100 -2.35 -6.93 13.09
N GLU A 101 -2.11 -6.15 14.13
CA GLU A 101 -3.14 -5.44 14.88
C GLU A 101 -3.53 -4.16 14.13
N TRP A 102 -4.64 -4.20 13.39
CA TRP A 102 -5.16 -3.07 12.62
C TRP A 102 -5.96 -2.10 13.49
N GLU A 103 -5.76 -0.80 13.31
CA GLU A 103 -6.55 0.25 13.95
C GLU A 103 -8.00 0.23 13.39
N THR A 104 -9.00 0.39 14.26
CA THR A 104 -10.44 0.43 13.91
C THR A 104 -10.98 1.83 13.75
#